data_AF-A0AAE8U5F1-F1
#
_entry.id   AF-A0AAE8U5F1-F1
#
_cell.length_a   1.000
_cell.length_b   1.000
_cell.length_c   1.000
_cell.angle_alpha   90.00
_cell.angle_beta   90.00
_cell.angle_gamma   90.00
#
_symmetry.space_group_name_H-M   'P 1'
#
loop_
_entity.id
_entity.type
_entity.pdbx_description
1 polymer ?
#
loop_
_entity_poly.entity_id
_entity_poly.type
_entity_poly.pdbx_seq_one_letter_code
_entity_poly.pdbx_strand_id
1 'polypeptide(L)'
;MVKKYELGDVLTGKVTGIQPYGAFVALDDNTQGLVHISEITYGFVKDVSEFLAVGQEVEVKILEIDEEAEKISLSMRALQDRPATVRKKDAPPRKSLQDRVDESDANGFNSLKDKLQDWIEQSGQ
;
A
#
# COMPACT_ATOMS: atom_id res chain seq x y z
N MET A 1 -14.04 0.76 -22.14
CA MET A 1 -12.88 -0.10 -21.78
C MET A 1 -12.73 -0.04 -20.27
N VAL A 2 -13.34 -0.96 -19.53
CA VAL A 2 -13.15 -1.13 -18.08
C VAL A 2 -12.49 -2.49 -17.88
N LYS A 3 -11.16 -2.53 -18.04
CA LYS A 3 -10.36 -3.78 -17.97
C LYS A 3 -9.25 -3.69 -16.92
N LYS A 4 -9.40 -2.79 -15.95
CA LYS A 4 -8.39 -2.51 -14.90
C LYS A 4 -8.65 -3.30 -13.61
N TYR A 5 -9.89 -3.73 -13.37
CA TYR A 5 -10.33 -4.28 -12.10
C TYR A 5 -10.90 -5.69 -12.27
N GLU A 6 -10.51 -6.59 -11.37
CA GLU A 6 -10.97 -7.98 -11.34
C GLU A 6 -11.62 -8.30 -9.99
N LEU A 7 -12.60 -9.21 -9.99
CA LEU A 7 -13.27 -9.64 -8.76
C LEU A 7 -12.24 -10.22 -7.77
N GLY A 8 -12.27 -9.70 -6.55
CA GLY A 8 -11.36 -10.12 -5.48
C GLY A 8 -10.01 -9.41 -5.45
N ASP A 9 -9.74 -8.47 -6.36
CA ASP A 9 -8.55 -7.63 -6.27
C ASP A 9 -8.61 -6.71 -5.05
N VAL A 10 -7.42 -6.35 -4.55
CA VAL A 10 -7.26 -5.49 -3.37
C VAL A 10 -6.63 -4.18 -3.80
N LEU A 11 -7.29 -3.08 -3.49
CA LEU A 11 -6.94 -1.74 -3.94
C LEU A 11 -6.95 -0.77 -2.76
N THR A 12 -6.15 0.28 -2.86
CA THR A 12 -6.20 1.42 -1.94
C THR A 12 -7.04 2.51 -2.58
N GLY A 13 -8.01 3.06 -1.86
CA GLY A 13 -8.85 4.15 -2.32
C GLY A 13 -9.07 5.20 -1.24
N LYS A 14 -9.55 6.37 -1.65
CA LYS A 14 -9.79 7.51 -0.74
C LYS A 14 -11.27 7.66 -0.44
N VAL A 15 -11.62 7.75 0.84
CA VAL A 15 -13.00 7.98 1.26
C VAL A 15 -13.44 9.38 0.80
N THR A 16 -14.46 9.47 -0.04
CA THR A 16 -15.02 10.75 -0.52
C THR A 16 -16.26 11.17 0.24
N GLY A 17 -16.96 10.22 0.84
CA GLY A 17 -18.18 10.49 1.61
C GLY A 17 -18.56 9.33 2.51
N ILE A 18 -19.25 9.66 3.60
CA ILE A 18 -19.75 8.69 4.57
C ILE A 18 -21.25 8.88 4.69
N GLN A 19 -21.97 7.76 4.75
CA GLN A 19 -23.41 7.70 4.86
C GLN A 19 -23.81 6.67 5.93
N PRO A 20 -25.04 6.74 6.47
CA PRO A 20 -25.48 5.80 7.50
C PRO A 20 -25.52 4.34 7.04
N TYR A 21 -25.60 4.10 5.73
CA TYR A 21 -25.59 2.75 5.15
C TYR A 21 -24.20 2.29 4.67
N GLY A 22 -23.18 3.16 4.67
CA GLY A 22 -21.87 2.80 4.12
C GLY A 22 -20.95 3.99 3.86
N ALA A 23 -19.86 3.75 3.15
CA ALA A 23 -18.89 4.77 2.78
C ALA A 23 -18.54 4.69 1.29
N PHE A 24 -18.40 5.85 0.66
CA PHE A 24 -17.93 5.97 -0.72
C PHE A 24 -16.42 6.09 -0.74
N VAL A 25 -15.79 5.26 -1.56
CA VAL A 25 -14.35 5.22 -1.76
C VAL A 25 -14.06 5.44 -3.23
N ALA A 26 -13.32 6.50 -3.55
CA ALA A 26 -12.79 6.73 -4.89
C ALA A 26 -11.54 5.86 -5.10
N LEU A 27 -11.57 5.02 -6.13
CA LEU A 27 -10.46 4.15 -6.52
C LEU A 27 -9.62 4.80 -7.64
N ASP A 28 -10.29 5.42 -8.61
CA ASP A 28 -9.70 6.07 -9.78
C ASP A 28 -10.53 7.31 -10.13
N ASP A 29 -10.08 8.11 -11.11
CA ASP A 29 -10.70 9.41 -11.43
C ASP A 29 -12.17 9.31 -11.88
N ASN A 30 -12.57 8.15 -12.45
CA ASN A 30 -13.92 7.89 -12.96
C ASN A 30 -14.62 6.71 -12.25
N THR A 31 -13.97 6.07 -11.28
CA THR A 31 -14.50 4.86 -10.66
C THR A 31 -14.66 5.06 -9.17
N GLN A 32 -15.92 4.98 -8.72
CA GLN A 32 -16.27 5.01 -7.30
C GLN A 32 -16.80 3.65 -6.85
N GLY A 33 -16.35 3.24 -5.67
CA GLY A 33 -16.91 2.09 -4.98
C GLY A 33 -17.68 2.47 -3.74
N LEU A 34 -18.60 1.60 -3.36
CA LEU A 34 -19.39 1.70 -2.12
C LEU A 34 -19.01 0.54 -1.20
N VAL A 35 -18.61 0.87 0.02
CA VAL A 35 -18.46 -0.09 1.11
C VAL A 35 -19.74 -0.07 1.93
N HIS A 36 -20.45 -1.19 1.97
CA HIS A 36 -21.65 -1.31 2.79
C HIS A 36 -21.29 -1.38 4.28
N ILE A 37 -22.15 -0.89 5.18
CA ILE A 37 -21.89 -0.88 6.63
C ILE A 37 -21.55 -2.29 7.18
N SER A 38 -22.20 -3.33 6.67
CA SER A 38 -21.93 -4.74 7.04
C SER A 38 -20.55 -5.26 6.57
N GLU A 39 -19.95 -4.58 5.60
CA GLU A 39 -18.66 -4.92 5.00
C GLU A 39 -17.50 -4.09 5.56
N ILE A 40 -17.78 -3.20 6.52
CA ILE A 40 -16.76 -2.42 7.24
C ILE A 40 -16.08 -3.27 8.31
N THR A 41 -16.86 -3.98 9.13
CA THR A 41 -16.33 -4.82 10.22
C THR A 41 -17.33 -5.93 10.60
N TYR A 42 -16.83 -6.97 11.27
CA TYR A 42 -17.64 -8.08 11.81
C TYR A 42 -18.53 -7.65 13.01
N GLY A 43 -18.31 -6.46 13.58
CA GLY A 43 -19.01 -5.94 14.75
C GLY A 43 -20.16 -4.98 14.45
N PHE A 44 -20.90 -4.62 15.51
CA PHE A 44 -21.91 -3.56 15.42
C PHE A 44 -21.23 -2.20 15.28
N VAL A 45 -21.46 -1.53 14.16
CA VAL A 45 -21.00 -0.16 13.91
C VAL A 45 -22.09 0.79 14.41
N LYS A 46 -21.81 1.53 15.49
CA LYS A 46 -22.69 2.63 15.94
C LYS A 46 -22.64 3.81 14.96
N ASP A 47 -21.43 4.21 14.61
CA ASP A 47 -21.18 5.31 13.69
C ASP A 47 -20.03 4.95 12.74
N VAL A 48 -20.31 5.03 11.43
CA VAL A 48 -19.30 4.76 10.39
C VAL A 48 -18.14 5.76 10.47
N SER A 49 -18.41 6.98 10.92
CA SER A 49 -17.45 8.06 11.10
C SER A 49 -16.35 7.77 12.12
N GLU A 50 -16.56 6.80 13.03
CA GLU A 50 -15.52 6.37 13.98
C GLU A 50 -14.50 5.43 13.34
N PHE A 51 -14.90 4.72 12.28
CA PHE A 51 -14.05 3.76 11.56
C PHE A 51 -13.42 4.35 10.31
N LEU A 52 -14.10 5.32 9.69
CA LEU A 52 -13.71 5.93 8.43
C LEU A 52 -13.84 7.44 8.55
N ALA A 53 -12.89 8.17 7.98
CA ALA A 53 -12.95 9.61 7.83
C ALA A 53 -12.95 10.03 6.36
N VAL A 54 -13.71 11.07 6.02
CA VAL A 54 -13.65 11.66 4.67
C VAL A 54 -12.24 12.15 4.41
N GLY A 55 -11.67 11.74 3.29
CA GLY A 55 -10.31 12.03 2.88
C GLY A 55 -9.26 11.01 3.35
N GLN A 56 -9.65 10.00 4.13
CA GLN A 56 -8.76 8.93 4.56
C GLN A 56 -8.50 7.94 3.41
N GLU A 57 -7.26 7.46 3.30
CA GLU A 57 -6.92 6.33 2.43
C GLU A 57 -7.18 5.01 3.15
N VAL A 58 -7.90 4.11 2.47
CA VAL A 58 -8.31 2.80 3.00
C VAL A 58 -8.09 1.72 1.96
N GLU A 59 -7.73 0.53 2.44
CA GLU A 59 -7.60 -0.65 1.60
C GLU A 59 -8.95 -1.38 1.55
N VAL A 60 -9.35 -1.79 0.35
CA VAL A 60 -10.66 -2.36 0.05
C VAL A 60 -10.51 -3.50 -0.96
N LYS A 61 -11.33 -4.54 -0.82
CA LYS A 61 -11.41 -5.66 -1.75
C LYS A 61 -12.66 -5.55 -2.62
N ILE A 62 -12.50 -5.84 -3.91
CA ILE A 62 -13.61 -5.89 -4.86
C ILE A 62 -14.45 -7.15 -4.60
N LEU A 63 -15.75 -6.97 -4.35
CA LEU A 63 -16.72 -8.06 -4.25
C LEU A 63 -17.55 -8.22 -5.53
N GLU A 64 -17.92 -7.10 -6.15
CA GLU A 64 -18.77 -7.07 -7.33
C GLU A 64 -18.42 -5.84 -8.18
N ILE A 65 -18.50 -5.96 -9.51
CA ILE A 65 -18.25 -4.89 -10.46
C ILE A 65 -19.51 -4.72 -11.31
N ASP A 66 -20.07 -3.51 -11.29
CA ASP A 66 -21.18 -3.12 -12.14
C ASP A 66 -20.65 -2.27 -13.31
N GLU A 67 -20.47 -2.90 -14.47
CA GLU A 67 -19.93 -2.25 -15.67
C GLU A 67 -20.90 -1.24 -16.29
N GLU A 68 -22.21 -1.37 -16.03
CA GLU A 68 -23.25 -0.47 -16.58
C GLU A 68 -23.34 0.85 -15.80
N ALA A 69 -23.22 0.79 -14.47
CA ALA A 69 -23.32 1.94 -13.58
C ALA A 69 -21.96 2.52 -13.16
N GLU A 70 -20.84 1.92 -13.62
CA GLU A 70 -19.46 2.29 -13.26
C GLU A 70 -19.21 2.26 -11.74
N LYS A 71 -19.90 1.36 -11.03
CA LYS A 71 -19.86 1.22 -9.57
C LYS A 71 -19.25 -0.11 -9.18
N ILE A 72 -18.52 -0.11 -8.06
CA ILE A 72 -17.88 -1.31 -7.53
C ILE A 72 -18.32 -1.52 -6.08
N SER A 73 -18.81 -2.72 -5.76
CA SER A 73 -19.11 -3.11 -4.39
C SER A 73 -17.82 -3.54 -3.70
N LEU A 74 -17.50 -2.89 -2.59
CA LEU A 74 -16.23 -3.02 -1.90
C LEU A 74 -16.42 -3.56 -0.48
N SER A 75 -15.41 -4.28 0.00
CA SER A 75 -15.36 -4.80 1.36
C SER A 75 -14.03 -4.56 2.04
N MET A 76 -14.08 -4.03 3.26
CA MET A 76 -12.90 -3.88 4.14
C MET A 76 -12.75 -5.10 5.05
N ARG A 77 -13.87 -5.70 5.45
CA ARG A 77 -13.93 -6.90 6.27
C ARG A 77 -13.15 -8.07 5.67
N ALA A 78 -13.24 -8.25 4.34
CA ALA A 78 -12.55 -9.33 3.65
C ALA A 78 -11.00 -9.25 3.73
N LEU A 79 -10.45 -8.10 4.10
CA LEU A 79 -9.00 -7.91 4.31
C LEU A 79 -8.57 -8.27 5.74
N GLN A 80 -9.45 -8.14 6.73
CA GLN A 80 -9.14 -8.48 8.12
C GLN A 80 -8.85 -9.98 8.31
N ASP A 81 -9.38 -10.83 7.43
CA ASP A 81 -9.21 -12.29 7.46
C ASP A 81 -7.88 -12.77 6.83
N ARG A 82 -7.15 -11.92 6.10
CA ARG A 82 -5.89 -12.31 5.42
C ARG A 82 -4.69 -11.50 5.92
N PRO A 83 -3.59 -12.15 6.34
CA PRO A 83 -2.33 -11.44 6.59
C PRO A 83 -1.78 -10.85 5.27
N ALA A 84 -1.51 -9.55 5.28
CA ALA A 84 -1.21 -8.74 4.10
C ALA A 84 0.01 -9.24 3.30
N THR A 85 -0.23 -9.73 2.07
CA THR A 85 0.82 -9.77 1.05
C THR A 85 0.75 -8.47 0.27
N VAL A 86 1.47 -7.47 0.76
CA VAL A 86 1.61 -6.14 0.16
C VAL A 86 2.06 -6.28 -1.29
N ARG A 87 1.14 -6.13 -2.26
CA ARG A 87 1.50 -5.88 -3.65
C ARG A 87 1.53 -4.37 -3.87
N LYS A 88 2.67 -3.76 -3.53
CA LYS A 88 3.03 -2.42 -4.02
C LYS A 88 3.03 -2.46 -5.56
N LYS A 89 1.95 -2.00 -6.19
CA LYS A 89 1.84 -1.90 -7.65
C LYS A 89 2.24 -0.54 -8.21
N ASP A 90 2.89 0.32 -7.42
CA ASP A 90 3.41 1.61 -7.89
C ASP A 90 4.74 1.95 -7.21
N ALA A 91 5.77 1.13 -7.44
CA ALA A 91 7.13 1.63 -7.36
C ALA A 91 7.56 1.98 -8.80
N PRO A 92 7.93 3.23 -9.12
CA PRO A 92 8.54 3.51 -10.41
C PRO A 92 9.76 2.58 -10.56
N PRO A 93 10.05 2.07 -11.78
CA PRO A 93 11.27 1.31 -11.98
C PRO A 93 12.40 2.20 -11.49
N ARG A 94 13.15 1.73 -10.48
CA ARG A 94 14.38 2.41 -10.08
C ARG A 94 15.20 2.51 -11.36
N LYS A 95 15.26 3.73 -11.89
CA LYS A 95 16.10 4.13 -13.02
C LYS A 95 17.46 3.49 -12.79
N SER A 96 17.89 2.62 -13.69
CA SER A 96 19.18 1.95 -13.62
C SER A 96 20.27 2.99 -13.39
N LEU A 97 20.98 2.91 -12.26
CA LEU A 97 22.19 3.67 -11.98
C LEU A 97 23.35 3.12 -12.84
N GLN A 98 23.19 3.10 -14.15
CA GLN A 98 24.30 3.07 -15.09
C GLN A 98 24.58 4.46 -15.69
N ASP A 99 23.71 5.44 -15.47
CA ASP A 99 23.89 6.80 -15.99
C ASP A 99 23.91 7.80 -14.84
N ARG A 100 25.09 7.93 -14.23
CA ARG A 100 25.69 9.16 -13.67
C ARG A 100 27.05 8.77 -13.11
N VAL A 101 28.01 8.71 -14.02
CA VAL A 101 29.42 8.92 -13.72
C VAL A 101 29.56 10.26 -13.00
N ASP A 102 29.85 10.22 -11.70
CA ASP A 102 30.59 11.28 -11.03
C ASP A 102 31.76 10.60 -10.34
N GLU A 103 32.93 10.88 -10.89
CA GLU A 103 34.24 10.42 -10.49
C GLU A 103 34.63 11.13 -9.20
N SER A 104 34.54 10.45 -8.06
CA SER A 104 35.32 10.69 -6.82
C SER A 104 35.02 9.60 -5.79
N ASP A 105 35.99 9.30 -4.93
CA ASP A 105 35.95 8.33 -3.81
C ASP A 105 36.34 6.87 -4.11
N ALA A 106 37.45 6.69 -4.82
CA ALA A 106 38.29 5.51 -4.58
C ALA A 106 39.01 5.70 -3.22
N ASN A 107 38.40 5.31 -2.09
CA ASN A 107 39.13 5.03 -0.82
C ASN A 107 38.30 4.43 0.35
N GLY A 108 37.17 3.76 0.09
CA GLY A 108 36.38 3.12 1.16
C GLY A 108 36.85 1.75 1.66
N PHE A 109 37.83 1.12 0.99
CA PHE A 109 38.14 -0.31 1.21
C PHE A 109 39.43 -0.61 1.98
N ASN A 110 40.22 0.41 2.35
CA ASN A 110 41.53 0.20 2.98
C ASN A 110 41.53 0.39 4.52
N SER A 111 40.43 0.83 5.13
CA SER A 111 40.39 1.21 6.55
C SER A 111 40.08 0.06 7.54
N LEU A 112 39.77 -1.15 7.03
CA LEU A 112 39.59 -2.35 7.87
C LEU A 112 40.83 -3.24 7.95
N LYS A 113 41.80 -3.03 7.04
CA LYS A 113 43.07 -3.75 7.05
C LYS A 113 44.04 -3.15 8.06
N ASP A 114 43.98 -1.84 8.25
CA ASP A 114 44.82 -1.08 9.18
C ASP A 114 44.50 -1.41 10.65
N LYS A 115 43.22 -1.52 11.00
CA LYS A 115 42.78 -1.84 12.37
C LYS A 115 43.00 -3.31 12.77
N LEU A 116 43.28 -4.21 11.84
CA LEU A 116 43.60 -5.60 12.14
C LEU A 116 45.10 -5.81 12.42
N GLN A 117 45.96 -4.94 11.88
CA GLN A 117 47.41 -5.00 12.09
C GLN A 117 47.78 -4.57 13.53
N ASP A 118 47.10 -3.55 14.07
CA ASP A 118 47.34 -2.99 15.41
C ASP A 118 47.10 -4.00 16.56
N TRP A 119 46.19 -4.96 16.37
CA TRP A 119 45.84 -5.92 17.43
C TRP A 119 46.83 -7.10 17.56
N ILE A 120 47.61 -7.38 16.51
CA ILE A 120 48.56 -8.50 16.46
C ILE A 120 49.85 -8.13 17.23
N GLU A 121 50.21 -6.85 17.29
CA GLU A 121 51.44 -6.38 17.97
C GLU A 121 51.27 -6.22 19.49
N GLN A 122 50.05 -6.06 20.00
CA GLN A 122 49.80 -5.90 21.44
C GLN A 122 49.67 -7.21 22.24
N SER A 123 49.50 -8.36 21.57
CA SER A 123 49.30 -9.65 22.25
C SER A 123 50.57 -10.50 22.37
N GLY A 124 51.74 -9.93 22.08
CA GLY A 124 53.03 -10.63 21.99
C GLY A 124 54.01 -10.41 23.15
N GLN A 125 53.53 -10.14 24.37
CA GLN A 125 54.35 -10.22 25.60
C GLN A 125 53.95 -11.43 26.45
#